data_AF-A0A920TQQ0-F1
#
_entry.id   AF-A0A920TQQ0-F1
#
_cell.length_a   1.000
_cell.length_b   1.000
_cell.length_c   1.000
_cell.angle_alpha   90.00
_cell.angle_beta   90.00
_cell.angle_gamma   90.00
#
_symmetry.space_group_name_H-M   'P 1'
#
loop_
_entity.id
_entity.type
_entity.pdbx_description
1 polymer ?
#
loop_
_entity_poly.entity_id
_entity_poly.type
_entity_poly.pdbx_seq_one_letter_code
_entity_poly.pdbx_strand_id
1 'polypeptide(L)'
;MGGSSSINGLLYIRGQSNDYNYWRQLGNVGWSWEDVLPYFRKAENFEHGENEFHGTGGPLSVSDQRIKLKLLDTFIEAAKEFGIPHTTTLILAQTKGGFLSCYRKKWTSM
;
A
#
# COMPACT_ATOMS: atom_id res chain seq x y z
N MET A 1 -18.97 0.81 14.65
CA MET A 1 -19.00 2.00 13.78
C MET A 1 -17.59 2.24 13.24
N GLY A 2 -17.41 2.39 11.92
CA GLY A 2 -16.12 2.35 11.22
C GLY A 2 -15.35 3.67 11.09
N GLY A 3 -15.76 4.74 11.79
CA GLY A 3 -15.05 6.04 11.82
C GLY A 3 -14.76 6.60 10.42
N SER A 4 -13.58 7.21 10.26
CA SER A 4 -13.10 7.72 8.95
C SER A 4 -12.95 6.63 7.89
N SER A 5 -12.88 5.35 8.29
CA SER A 5 -12.81 4.24 7.33
C SER A 5 -14.12 4.02 6.55
N SER A 6 -15.23 4.60 7.01
CA SER A 6 -16.52 4.50 6.32
C SER A 6 -16.74 5.56 5.24
N ILE A 7 -15.92 6.62 5.20
CA ILE A 7 -16.06 7.75 4.25
C ILE A 7 -14.78 8.10 3.48
N ASN A 8 -13.68 7.39 3.72
CA ASN A 8 -12.42 7.69 3.03
C ASN A 8 -12.45 7.27 1.54
N GLY A 9 -11.48 7.76 0.77
CA GLY A 9 -11.33 7.44 -0.66
C GLY A 9 -10.90 6.00 -0.96
N LEU A 10 -10.95 5.10 0.02
CA LEU A 10 -10.55 3.68 -0.05
C LEU A 10 -9.10 3.45 -0.51
N LEU A 11 -8.27 4.49 -0.45
CA LEU A 11 -6.86 4.43 -0.82
C LEU A 11 -6.07 3.60 0.21
N TYR A 12 -5.35 2.60 -0.28
CA TYR A 12 -4.43 1.78 0.51
C TYR A 12 -2.98 2.10 0.14
N ILE A 13 -2.28 2.75 1.06
CA ILE A 13 -0.86 3.10 0.98
C ILE A 13 -0.25 2.83 2.36
N ARG A 14 0.99 2.32 2.39
CA ARG A 14 1.78 2.16 3.62
C ARG A 14 2.86 3.23 3.72
N GLY A 15 3.28 3.50 4.97
CA GLY A 15 4.50 4.27 5.24
C GLY A 15 5.76 3.58 4.71
N GLN A 16 6.84 4.35 4.60
CA GLN A 16 8.12 3.86 4.10
C GLN A 16 8.89 3.11 5.19
N SER A 17 9.73 2.15 4.82
CA SER A 17 10.54 1.39 5.78
C SER A 17 11.42 2.29 6.68
N ASN A 18 11.92 3.40 6.11
CA ASN A 18 12.72 4.39 6.83
C ASN A 18 11.92 5.11 7.91
N ASP A 19 10.62 5.33 7.73
CA ASP A 19 9.77 6.00 8.72
C ASP A 19 9.71 5.16 10.00
N TYR A 20 9.50 3.85 9.86
CA TYR A 20 9.45 2.90 10.99
C TYR A 20 10.83 2.73 11.63
N ASN A 21 11.88 2.58 10.82
CA ASN A 21 13.24 2.49 11.33
C ASN A 21 13.67 3.75 12.08
N TYR A 22 13.24 4.92 11.62
CA TYR A 22 13.46 6.18 12.31
C TYR A 22 12.71 6.22 13.64
N TRP A 23 11.46 5.75 13.69
CA TRP A 23 10.74 5.63 14.98
C TRP A 23 11.46 4.72 15.97
N ARG A 24 12.01 3.60 15.51
CA ARG A 24 12.86 2.76 16.37
C ARG A 24 14.07 3.53 16.89
N GLN A 25 14.75 4.31 16.03
CA GLN A 25 15.91 5.12 16.43
C GLN A 25 15.56 6.20 17.46
N LEU A 26 14.33 6.72 17.46
CA LEU A 26 13.82 7.65 18.47
C LEU A 26 13.51 6.98 19.83
N GLY A 27 13.77 5.68 19.99
CA GLY A 27 13.58 4.93 21.23
C GLY A 27 12.35 4.02 21.24
N ASN A 28 11.57 3.96 20.15
CA ASN A 28 10.41 3.08 20.06
C ASN A 28 10.84 1.65 19.67
N VAL A 29 11.41 0.91 20.62
CA VAL A 29 11.82 -0.49 20.41
C VAL A 29 10.61 -1.33 19.95
N GLY A 30 10.81 -2.17 18.93
CA GLY A 30 9.74 -2.98 18.33
C GLY A 30 8.94 -2.27 17.22
N TRP A 31 9.32 -1.04 16.84
CA TRP A 31 8.70 -0.31 15.73
C TRP A 31 9.58 -0.26 14.47
N SER A 32 10.59 -1.13 14.32
CA SER A 32 11.31 -1.20 13.03
C SER A 32 10.40 -1.76 11.93
N TRP A 33 10.81 -1.55 10.68
CA TRP A 33 10.09 -2.12 9.53
C TRP A 33 9.92 -3.64 9.65
N GLU A 34 10.97 -4.34 10.10
CA GLU A 34 10.98 -5.79 10.28
C GLU A 34 10.00 -6.24 11.38
N ASP A 35 9.85 -5.45 12.44
CA ASP A 35 8.93 -5.75 13.54
C ASP A 35 7.46 -5.55 13.13
N VAL A 36 7.17 -4.52 12.33
CA VAL A 36 5.78 -4.15 11.96
C VAL A 36 5.26 -4.88 10.72
N LEU A 37 6.15 -5.32 9.82
CA LEU A 37 5.77 -5.99 8.57
C LEU A 37 4.88 -7.22 8.78
N PRO A 38 5.13 -8.12 9.76
CA PRO A 38 4.24 -9.26 10.03
C PRO A 38 2.81 -8.84 10.39
N TYR A 39 2.65 -7.72 11.10
CA TYR A 39 1.33 -7.20 11.47
C TYR A 39 0.58 -6.64 10.27
N PHE A 40 1.29 -5.97 9.36
CA PHE A 40 0.69 -5.51 8.11
C PHE A 40 0.23 -6.68 7.24
N ARG A 41 1.06 -7.73 7.11
CA ARG A 41 0.67 -8.96 6.39
C ARG A 41 -0.53 -9.64 7.05
N LYS A 42 -0.56 -9.74 8.38
CA LYS A 42 -1.69 -10.35 9.12
C LYS A 42 -3.01 -9.58 8.95
N ALA A 43 -2.94 -8.26 8.81
CA ALA A 43 -4.14 -7.42 8.69
C ALA A 43 -4.78 -7.50 7.30
N GLU A 44 -4.00 -7.79 6.25
CA GLU A 44 -4.46 -7.78 4.87
C GLU A 44 -5.05 -9.09 4.37
N ASN A 45 -5.96 -8.94 3.42
CA ASN A 45 -6.35 -9.97 2.48
C ASN A 45 -6.14 -9.44 1.05
N PHE A 46 -4.96 -9.70 0.50
CA PHE A 46 -4.56 -9.18 -0.81
C PHE A 46 -5.09 -10.04 -1.97
N GLU A 47 -5.69 -9.39 -2.97
CA GLU A 47 -6.34 -10.04 -4.11
C GLU A 47 -5.39 -10.93 -4.95
N HIS A 48 -4.11 -10.55 -5.06
CA HIS A 48 -3.12 -11.27 -5.88
C HIS A 48 -2.35 -12.36 -5.14
N GLY A 49 -2.72 -12.68 -3.90
CA GLY A 49 -2.08 -13.71 -3.09
C GLY A 49 -0.94 -13.21 -2.19
N GLU A 50 -0.47 -14.08 -1.28
CA GLU A 50 0.58 -13.71 -0.33
C GLU A 50 1.96 -13.58 -1.00
N ASN A 51 2.78 -12.65 -0.49
CA ASN A 51 4.18 -12.52 -0.88
C ASN A 51 5.00 -11.97 0.30
N GLU A 52 6.26 -11.61 0.05
CA GLU A 52 7.17 -11.07 1.08
C GLU A 52 6.58 -9.85 1.82
N PHE A 53 5.78 -9.03 1.14
CA PHE A 53 5.24 -7.77 1.66
C PHE A 53 3.73 -7.78 1.93
N HIS A 54 2.99 -8.70 1.31
CA HIS A 54 1.54 -8.79 1.38
C HIS A 54 1.08 -10.09 2.02
N GLY A 55 -0.04 -10.04 2.74
CA GLY A 55 -0.66 -11.22 3.34
C GLY A 55 -2.06 -11.49 2.81
N THR A 56 -2.54 -12.70 3.10
CA THR A 56 -3.90 -13.17 2.77
C THR A 56 -4.62 -13.65 4.03
N GLY A 57 -5.95 -13.58 4.03
CA GLY A 57 -6.78 -14.08 5.14
C GLY A 57 -7.01 -13.09 6.29
N GLY A 58 -6.49 -11.87 6.20
CA GLY A 58 -6.76 -10.79 7.14
C GLY A 58 -8.14 -10.12 6.92
N PRO A 59 -8.59 -9.29 7.88
CA PRO A 59 -9.89 -8.61 7.80
C PRO A 59 -9.95 -7.41 6.84
N LEU A 60 -8.80 -6.97 6.29
CA LEU A 60 -8.74 -5.84 5.37
C LEU A 60 -8.55 -6.34 3.94
N SER A 61 -9.62 -6.36 3.15
CA SER A 61 -9.53 -6.72 1.73
C SER A 61 -8.83 -5.61 0.94
N VAL A 62 -7.75 -5.96 0.24
CA VAL A 62 -6.94 -5.06 -0.59
C VAL A 62 -7.02 -5.56 -2.03
N SER A 63 -7.64 -4.78 -2.90
CA SER A 63 -7.93 -5.14 -4.31
C SER A 63 -7.47 -4.07 -5.27
N ASP A 64 -7.39 -4.39 -6.56
CA ASP A 64 -7.13 -3.39 -7.59
C ASP A 64 -8.25 -2.33 -7.67
N GLN A 65 -7.90 -1.18 -8.25
CA GLN A 65 -8.89 -0.16 -8.57
C GLN A 65 -9.84 -0.68 -9.64
N ARG A 66 -11.15 -0.59 -9.36
CA ARG A 66 -12.18 -1.02 -10.32
C ARG A 66 -12.47 0.02 -11.39
N ILE A 67 -12.18 1.29 -11.09
CA ILE A 67 -12.43 2.40 -11.99
C ILE A 67 -11.19 2.57 -12.86
N LYS A 68 -11.40 2.49 -14.18
CA LYS A 68 -10.38 2.79 -15.19
C LYS A 68 -10.83 4.03 -15.95
N LEU A 69 -10.07 5.11 -15.84
CA LEU A 69 -10.31 6.35 -16.58
C LEU A 69 -9.13 6.58 -17.50
N LYS A 70 -9.40 6.86 -18.79
CA LYS A 70 -8.37 7.15 -19.79
C LYS A 70 -7.44 8.31 -19.39
N LEU A 71 -7.95 9.24 -18.58
CA LEU A 71 -7.17 10.33 -18.00
C LEU A 71 -6.03 9.81 -17.11
N LEU A 72 -6.25 8.75 -16.34
CA LEU A 72 -5.23 8.15 -15.46
C LEU A 72 -4.12 7.53 -16.29
N ASP A 73 -4.47 6.84 -17.38
CA ASP A 73 -3.48 6.27 -18.31
C ASP A 73 -2.65 7.40 -18.96
N THR A 74 -3.30 8.48 -19.37
CA THR A 74 -2.63 9.65 -19.96
C THR A 74 -1.67 10.31 -18.97
N PHE A 75 -2.07 10.41 -17.69
CA PHE A 75 -1.22 10.94 -16.63
C PHE A 75 0.00 10.05 -16.35
N ILE A 76 -0.19 8.72 -16.39
CA ILE A 76 0.91 7.75 -16.24
C ILE A 76 1.91 7.89 -17.40
N GLU A 77 1.44 8.01 -18.64
CA GLU A 77 2.34 8.21 -19.79
C GLU A 77 3.11 9.53 -19.69
N ALA A 78 2.45 10.62 -19.30
CA ALA A 78 3.14 11.89 -19.06
C ALA A 78 4.22 11.75 -17.98
N ALA A 79 3.95 11.05 -16.87
CA ALA A 79 4.95 10.81 -15.82
C ALA A 79 6.16 10.01 -16.33
N LYS A 80 5.95 9.06 -17.25
CA LYS A 80 7.04 8.30 -17.89
C LYS A 80 7.93 9.19 -18.75
N GLU A 81 7.36 10.16 -19.46
CA GLU A 81 8.14 11.13 -20.25
C GLU A 81 9.09 11.96 -19.38
N PHE A 82 8.69 12.23 -18.13
CA PHE A 82 9.55 12.89 -17.13
C PHE A 82 10.52 11.92 -16.43
N GLY A 83 10.65 10.69 -16.91
CA GLY A 83 11.61 9.70 -16.41
C GLY A 83 11.16 8.98 -15.14
N ILE A 84 9.87 9.06 -14.76
CA ILE A 84 9.34 8.36 -13.60
C ILE A 84 8.88 6.96 -14.03
N PRO A 85 9.52 5.87 -13.55
CA PRO A 85 9.17 4.52 -13.95
C PRO A 85 7.78 4.13 -13.42
N HIS A 86 6.97 3.51 -14.28
CA HIS A 86 5.69 2.94 -13.86
C HIS A 86 5.90 1.69 -13.00
N THR A 87 5.21 1.60 -11.86
CA THR A 87 5.33 0.44 -10.95
C THR A 87 3.96 0.01 -10.42
N THR A 88 3.65 -1.28 -10.54
CA THR A 88 2.36 -1.88 -10.16
C THR A 88 2.13 -1.99 -8.65
N THR A 89 3.05 -1.55 -7.81
CA THR A 89 2.95 -1.54 -6.33
C THR A 89 3.73 -0.37 -5.76
N LEU A 90 3.07 0.51 -5.00
CA LEU A 90 3.76 1.61 -4.32
C LEU A 90 4.72 1.13 -3.20
N ILE A 91 4.50 -0.07 -2.66
CA ILE A 91 5.34 -0.63 -1.59
C ILE A 91 6.69 -1.09 -2.15
N LEU A 92 6.75 -1.64 -3.37
CA LEU A 92 8.00 -1.98 -4.06
C LEU A 92 8.63 -0.77 -4.76
N ALA A 93 7.84 0.28 -5.01
CA ALA A 93 8.30 1.51 -5.65
C ALA A 93 9.36 2.24 -4.81
N GLN A 94 9.42 2.06 -3.50
CA GLN A 94 10.46 2.68 -2.67
C GLN A 94 11.87 2.13 -2.97
N THR A 95 11.98 0.89 -3.46
CA THR A 95 13.26 0.30 -3.89
C THR A 95 13.69 0.77 -5.28
N LYS A 96 12.79 1.35 -6.09
CA LYS A 96 13.03 1.66 -7.51
C LYS A 96 12.46 2.99 -8.04
N GLY A 97 12.00 3.91 -7.18
CA GLY A 97 11.49 5.23 -7.59
C GLY A 97 10.22 5.19 -8.45
N GLY A 98 9.31 4.24 -8.19
CA GLY A 98 8.14 3.98 -9.03
C GLY A 98 6.92 4.87 -8.78
N PHE A 99 6.16 5.20 -9.84
CA PHE A 99 4.83 5.80 -9.73
C PHE A 99 3.72 4.81 -10.10
N LEU A 100 2.73 4.77 -9.20
CA LEU A 100 1.35 4.28 -9.27
C LEU A 100 1.04 2.78 -9.53
N SER A 101 0.74 2.09 -8.43
CA SER A 101 -0.55 1.42 -8.28
C SER A 101 -0.99 1.51 -6.83
N CYS A 102 -2.19 2.05 -6.66
CA CYS A 102 -2.81 2.31 -5.37
C CYS A 102 -3.94 1.32 -5.19
N TYR A 103 -3.83 0.42 -4.21
CA TYR A 103 -4.90 -0.53 -3.98
C TYR A 103 -6.12 0.12 -3.32
N ARG A 104 -7.27 -0.46 -3.59
CA ARG A 104 -8.52 -0.18 -2.91
C ARG A 104 -8.63 -1.05 -1.67
N LYS A 105 -8.85 -0.46 -0.50
CA LYS A 105 -9.15 -1.20 0.75
C LYS A 105 -10.64 -1.28 1.03
N LYS A 106 -11.09 -2.39 1.60
CA LYS A 106 -12.43 -2.55 2.18
C LYS A 106 -12.34 -3.44 3.40
N TRP A 107 -12.89 -2.99 4.52
CA TRP A 107 -13.10 -3.86 5.68
C TRP A 107 -14.17 -4.89 5.34
N THR A 108 -13.85 -6.16 5.50
CA THR A 108 -14.87 -7.21 5.51
C THR A 108 -15.60 -7.15 6.84
N SER A 109 -16.92 -7.04 6.80
CA SER A 109 -17.73 -7.20 8.01
C SER A 109 -17.54 -8.62 8.51
N MET A 110 -17.29 -8.78 9.82
CA MET A 110 -17.65 -10.02 10.51
C MET A 110 -19.16 -10.25 10.37
#